data_AF-A0A0C2SAK8-F1
#
_entry.id   AF-A0A0C2SAK8-F1
#
_cell.length_a   1.000
_cell.length_b   1.000
_cell.length_c   1.000
_cell.angle_alpha   90.00
_cell.angle_beta   90.00
_cell.angle_gamma   90.00
#
_symmetry.space_group_name_H-M   'P 1'
#
loop_
_entity.id
_entity.type
_entity.pdbx_description
1 polymer ?
#
loop_
_entity_poly.entity_id
_entity_poly.type
_entity_poly.pdbx_seq_one_letter_code
_entity_poly.pdbx_strand_id
1 'polypeptide(L)'
;MEYPIVDEETPLLTESSVKAVKRTPLPKFQLLILFTVLLSEPMASSSIFPYINQLIAELDITGGDPRKVGYYAGLIESLFFATQTITVLQWGRISDRIGRKPVLLVGLAGTAVSMTLFGLARTFWTLVMSRCLCGLLNGNVAVMKSMIGELTDSTNRPEGMVLIPVVWAIGGTIAPMMGGLLSRPHERFPSIFGSEFWKAYPYFLPSLASTIYSSFSFLIVFAFLKETLQKHRKVPSLASSCDSTVHTETDKPLPLRELLTYPVIVSGSNYVSLAFMEIFILALLTLFMATPVQYGGLSCSPAIIGYVFGTLGAYVGLFQMFFFAKTVRRFGERKVFLAGISTFLGFSLLLPLISAIARRNGVTWVVWSLLVFMLALFAITEMCFGCIFIYITASSPGKNSLGATNGIAQTTVSIARAIGPALSTSLFAVSLEKNLLGGYAVYVISFALSSLALLLALRLPEKMWDEN
;
A
#
# COMPACT_ATOMS: atom_id res chain seq x y z
N MET A 1 -4.05 1.56 -70.10
CA MET A 1 -4.53 1.39 -68.72
C MET A 1 -4.32 -0.07 -68.38
N GLU A 2 -3.18 -0.39 -67.79
CA GLU A 2 -2.87 -1.75 -67.33
C GLU A 2 -3.33 -1.87 -65.88
N TYR A 3 -4.15 -2.89 -65.60
CA TYR A 3 -4.48 -3.29 -64.25
C TYR A 3 -3.32 -4.12 -63.68
N PRO A 4 -2.91 -3.92 -62.42
CA PRO A 4 -1.85 -4.72 -61.83
C PRO A 4 -2.36 -6.14 -61.59
N ILE A 5 -1.54 -7.11 -61.97
CA ILE A 5 -1.78 -8.55 -61.75
C ILE A 5 -1.55 -8.82 -60.27
N VAL A 6 -2.61 -9.26 -59.58
CA VAL A 6 -2.55 -9.68 -58.17
C VAL A 6 -2.17 -11.16 -58.18
N ASP A 7 -1.00 -11.49 -57.63
CA ASP A 7 -0.50 -12.85 -57.43
C ASP A 7 -0.51 -13.23 -55.93
N GLU A 8 -0.34 -14.52 -55.62
CA GLU A 8 -0.32 -15.06 -54.25
C GLU A 8 0.86 -14.54 -53.40
N GLU A 9 1.90 -13.98 -54.03
CA GLU A 9 3.00 -13.28 -53.34
C GLU A 9 2.72 -11.79 -53.07
N THR A 10 1.56 -11.27 -53.50
CA THR A 10 1.19 -9.88 -53.23
C THR A 10 0.77 -9.75 -51.77
N PRO A 11 1.50 -8.99 -50.92
CA PRO A 11 1.13 -8.84 -49.52
C PRO A 11 -0.27 -8.20 -49.41
N LEU A 12 -1.21 -8.91 -48.78
CA LEU A 12 -2.59 -8.46 -48.54
C LEU A 12 -2.69 -7.14 -47.77
N LEU A 13 -1.60 -6.74 -47.11
CA LEU A 13 -1.44 -5.45 -46.45
C LEU A 13 -0.31 -4.71 -47.15
N THR A 14 -0.67 -3.70 -47.94
CA THR A 14 0.28 -2.71 -48.42
C THR A 14 0.94 -2.08 -47.19
N GLU A 15 2.29 -2.03 -47.11
CA GLU A 15 3.05 -1.43 -46.00
C GLU A 15 2.67 0.05 -45.68
N SER A 16 1.78 0.65 -46.47
CA SER A 16 1.35 2.03 -46.40
C SER A 16 0.21 2.35 -45.40
N SER A 17 -0.25 1.43 -44.54
CA SER A 17 -1.36 1.75 -43.62
C SER A 17 -1.22 1.42 -42.13
N VAL A 18 -0.05 1.00 -41.61
CA VAL A 18 0.17 1.05 -40.15
C VAL A 18 0.51 2.50 -39.79
N LYS A 19 -0.51 3.37 -39.73
CA LYS A 19 -0.37 4.72 -39.16
C LYS A 19 0.24 4.54 -37.77
N ALA A 20 1.49 4.99 -37.60
CA ALA A 20 2.12 5.07 -36.29
C ALA A 20 1.15 5.79 -35.35
N VAL A 21 0.63 5.07 -34.34
CA VAL A 21 -0.38 5.62 -33.43
C VAL A 21 0.29 6.79 -32.70
N LYS A 22 -0.14 8.02 -33.03
CA LYS A 22 0.44 9.23 -32.47
C LYS A 22 0.14 9.25 -30.96
N ARG A 23 1.19 9.24 -30.14
CA ARG A 23 1.08 9.21 -28.68
C ARG A 23 0.22 10.38 -28.19
N THR A 24 -0.82 10.07 -27.42
CA THR A 24 -1.71 11.10 -26.87
C THR A 24 -1.08 11.70 -25.61
N PRO A 25 -1.24 13.02 -25.39
CA PRO A 25 -0.69 13.68 -24.22
C PRO A 25 -1.44 13.23 -22.96
N LEU A 26 -0.71 13.02 -21.86
CA LEU A 26 -1.29 12.71 -20.56
C LEU A 26 -2.17 13.87 -20.04
N PRO A 27 -3.34 13.59 -19.45
CA PRO A 27 -4.16 14.60 -18.79
C PRO A 27 -3.56 14.99 -17.43
N LYS A 28 -2.41 15.68 -17.46
CA LYS A 28 -1.55 15.99 -16.29
C LYS A 28 -2.32 16.58 -15.11
N PHE A 29 -3.25 17.51 -15.37
CA PHE A 29 -4.03 18.15 -14.31
C PHE A 29 -5.00 17.19 -13.62
N GLN A 30 -5.70 16.33 -14.37
CA GLN A 30 -6.61 15.34 -13.78
C GLN A 30 -5.83 14.26 -13.03
N LEU A 31 -4.69 13.83 -13.57
CA LEU A 31 -3.80 12.89 -12.88
C LEU A 31 -3.24 13.47 -11.58
N LEU A 32 -2.82 14.74 -11.58
CA LEU A 32 -2.37 15.43 -10.36
C LEU A 32 -3.45 15.42 -9.27
N ILE A 33 -4.72 15.67 -9.63
CA ILE A 33 -5.84 15.61 -8.68
C ILE A 33 -5.99 14.19 -8.13
N LEU A 34 -5.95 13.17 -8.99
CA LEU A 34 -6.04 11.77 -8.56
C LEU A 34 -4.88 11.36 -7.64
N PHE A 35 -3.68 11.87 -7.86
CA PHE A 35 -2.54 11.62 -6.97
C PHE A 35 -2.67 12.31 -5.62
N THR A 36 -3.29 13.50 -5.55
CA THR A 36 -3.66 14.13 -4.28
C THR A 36 -4.65 13.24 -3.50
N VAL A 37 -5.63 12.64 -4.18
CA VAL A 37 -6.55 11.67 -3.57
C VAL A 37 -5.80 10.40 -3.12
N LEU A 38 -4.88 9.90 -3.92
CA LEU A 38 -4.09 8.71 -3.57
C LEU A 38 -3.26 8.93 -2.31
N LEU A 39 -2.69 10.12 -2.15
CA LEU A 39 -1.86 10.46 -1.01
C LEU A 39 -2.68 10.55 0.29
N SER A 40 -4.01 10.74 0.24
CA SER A 40 -4.83 10.80 1.46
C SER A 40 -4.86 9.49 2.24
N GLU A 41 -4.67 8.36 1.57
CA GLU A 41 -4.70 7.05 2.21
C GLU A 41 -3.49 6.75 3.10
N PRO A 42 -2.22 6.88 2.65
CA PRO A 42 -1.08 6.75 3.55
C PRO A 42 -1.12 7.80 4.66
N MET A 43 -1.64 9.01 4.40
CA MET A 43 -1.84 10.03 5.42
C MET A 43 -2.78 9.56 6.54
N ALA A 44 -3.86 8.83 6.25
CA ALA A 44 -4.77 8.31 7.26
C ALA A 44 -4.29 6.98 7.90
N SER A 45 -3.69 6.10 7.11
CA SER A 45 -3.31 4.73 7.55
C SER A 45 -1.94 4.67 8.23
N SER A 46 -0.93 5.36 7.68
CA SER A 46 0.47 5.24 8.11
C SER A 46 0.89 6.30 9.14
N SER A 47 0.15 7.41 9.24
CA SER A 47 0.47 8.47 10.22
C SER A 47 0.37 8.03 11.67
N ILE A 48 -0.22 6.87 11.93
CA ILE A 48 -0.55 6.41 13.28
C ILE A 48 0.48 5.46 13.86
N PHE A 49 1.30 4.81 13.02
CA PHE A 49 2.38 3.93 13.48
C PHE A 49 3.26 4.59 14.55
N PRO A 50 3.71 5.86 14.41
CA PRO A 50 4.60 6.44 15.39
C PRO A 50 4.03 6.50 16.81
N TYR A 51 2.72 6.66 16.98
CA TYR A 51 2.12 6.95 18.27
C TYR A 51 1.07 5.95 18.74
N ILE A 52 0.60 5.01 17.90
CA ILE A 52 -0.48 4.08 18.25
C ILE A 52 -0.15 3.24 19.49
N ASN A 53 1.08 2.74 19.60
CA ASN A 53 1.51 1.95 20.75
C ASN A 53 1.45 2.76 22.05
N GLN A 54 1.86 4.03 22.01
CA GLN A 54 1.81 4.90 23.17
C GLN A 54 0.37 5.32 23.52
N LEU A 55 -0.45 5.63 22.50
CA LEU A 55 -1.88 5.91 22.66
C LEU A 55 -2.59 4.74 23.35
N ILE A 56 -2.32 3.50 22.95
CA ILE A 56 -2.90 2.31 23.58
C ILE A 56 -2.38 2.10 25.00
N ALA A 57 -1.09 2.36 25.26
CA ALA A 57 -0.51 2.23 26.59
C ALA A 57 -1.10 3.22 27.61
N GLU A 58 -1.55 4.39 27.14
CA GLU A 58 -2.19 5.43 27.96
C GLU A 58 -3.68 5.20 28.21
N LEU A 59 -4.30 4.27 27.47
CA LEU A 59 -5.68 3.86 27.73
C LEU A 59 -5.73 2.78 28.82
N ASP A 60 -6.76 2.85 29.65
CA ASP A 60 -7.00 1.90 30.76
C ASP A 60 -7.21 0.43 30.32
N ILE A 61 -7.27 0.16 29.01
CA ILE A 61 -7.55 -1.18 28.45
C ILE A 61 -6.45 -2.21 28.76
N THR A 62 -5.21 -1.75 28.96
CA THR A 62 -4.07 -2.64 29.24
C THR A 62 -3.90 -2.95 30.73
N GLY A 63 -4.64 -2.27 31.61
CA GLY A 63 -4.44 -2.32 33.05
C GLY A 63 -3.04 -1.86 33.49
N GLY A 64 -2.36 -1.05 32.66
CA GLY A 64 -0.99 -0.59 32.89
C GLY A 64 0.10 -1.60 32.53
N ASP A 65 -0.23 -2.76 31.93
CA ASP A 65 0.77 -3.74 31.51
C ASP A 65 1.30 -3.44 30.09
N PRO A 66 2.55 -2.97 29.94
CA PRO A 66 3.12 -2.64 28.64
C PRO A 66 3.27 -3.86 27.72
N ARG A 67 3.29 -5.09 28.26
CA ARG A 67 3.37 -6.32 27.46
C ARG A 67 2.08 -6.57 26.67
N LYS A 68 0.94 -6.03 27.12
CA LYS A 68 -0.37 -6.21 26.48
C LYS A 68 -0.67 -5.18 25.39
N VAL A 69 0.11 -4.12 25.30
CA VAL A 69 -0.06 -3.03 24.30
C VAL A 69 -0.13 -3.59 22.88
N GLY A 70 0.71 -4.58 22.57
CA GLY A 70 0.79 -5.19 21.24
C GLY A 70 -0.53 -5.81 20.76
N TYR A 71 -1.33 -6.43 21.64
CA TYR A 71 -2.61 -7.03 21.26
C TYR A 71 -3.59 -6.00 20.70
N TYR A 72 -3.68 -4.84 21.37
CA TYR A 72 -4.64 -3.80 21.04
C TYR A 72 -4.14 -2.89 19.93
N ALA A 73 -2.84 -2.58 19.88
CA ALA A 73 -2.25 -1.75 18.83
C ALA A 73 -2.38 -2.41 17.45
N GLY A 74 -2.00 -3.70 17.34
CA GLY A 74 -2.16 -4.43 16.08
C GLY A 74 -3.60 -4.61 15.67
N LEU A 75 -4.54 -4.77 16.61
CA LEU A 75 -5.97 -4.80 16.28
C LEU A 75 -6.41 -3.49 15.63
N ILE A 76 -6.03 -2.33 16.19
CA ILE A 76 -6.35 -1.01 15.63
C ILE A 76 -5.77 -0.82 14.24
N GLU A 77 -4.52 -1.23 14.01
CA GLU A 77 -3.89 -1.18 12.68
C GLU A 77 -4.61 -2.11 11.67
N SER A 78 -4.94 -3.33 12.09
CA SER A 78 -5.62 -4.33 11.28
C SER A 78 -7.05 -3.96 10.89
N LEU A 79 -7.82 -3.31 11.77
CA LEU A 79 -9.23 -2.99 11.55
C LEU A 79 -9.46 -2.13 10.30
N PHE A 80 -8.54 -1.20 10.00
CA PHE A 80 -8.62 -0.38 8.79
C PHE A 80 -8.60 -1.24 7.51
N PHE A 81 -7.62 -2.13 7.39
CA PHE A 81 -7.50 -3.00 6.21
C PHE A 81 -8.58 -4.09 6.19
N ALA A 82 -9.00 -4.58 7.36
CA ALA A 82 -10.06 -5.59 7.47
C ALA A 82 -11.38 -5.05 6.93
N THR A 83 -11.79 -3.85 7.33
CA THR A 83 -13.03 -3.26 6.83
C THR A 83 -12.91 -2.80 5.38
N GLN A 84 -11.75 -2.27 4.97
CA GLN A 84 -11.48 -1.92 3.57
C GLN A 84 -11.60 -3.14 2.65
N THR A 85 -11.08 -4.30 3.07
CA THR A 85 -11.19 -5.55 2.30
C THR A 85 -12.65 -5.93 2.04
N ILE A 86 -13.52 -5.74 3.03
CA ILE A 86 -14.94 -6.06 2.93
C ILE A 86 -15.65 -5.13 1.94
N THR A 87 -15.22 -3.87 1.79
CA THR A 87 -15.93 -2.84 1.01
C THR A 87 -15.27 -2.45 -0.32
N VAL A 88 -14.01 -2.81 -0.55
CA VAL A 88 -13.24 -2.33 -1.73
C VAL A 88 -13.89 -2.71 -3.06
N LEU A 89 -14.39 -3.95 -3.19
CA LEU A 89 -15.05 -4.41 -4.41
C LEU A 89 -16.44 -3.75 -4.60
N GLN A 90 -17.12 -3.47 -3.51
CA GLN A 90 -18.42 -2.84 -3.45
C GLN A 90 -18.30 -1.40 -3.90
N TRP A 91 -17.29 -0.66 -3.43
CA TRP A 91 -17.00 0.69 -3.90
C TRP A 91 -16.63 0.73 -5.38
N GLY A 92 -15.86 -0.25 -5.87
CA GLY A 92 -15.62 -0.44 -7.31
C GLY A 92 -16.92 -0.54 -8.10
N ARG A 93 -17.79 -1.50 -7.73
CA ARG A 93 -19.09 -1.72 -8.38
C ARG A 93 -20.04 -0.54 -8.26
N ILE A 94 -20.06 0.14 -7.12
CA ILE A 94 -20.88 1.34 -6.92
C ILE A 94 -20.38 2.44 -7.85
N SER A 95 -19.06 2.64 -7.96
CA SER A 95 -18.48 3.64 -8.84
C SER A 95 -18.74 3.37 -10.32
N ASP A 96 -18.90 2.11 -10.72
CA ASP A 96 -19.34 1.74 -12.09
C ASP A 96 -20.80 2.16 -12.37
N ARG A 97 -21.63 2.28 -11.34
CA ARG A 97 -23.07 2.61 -11.46
C ARG A 97 -23.36 4.09 -11.31
N ILE A 98 -22.77 4.74 -10.29
CA ILE A 98 -23.09 6.12 -9.92
C ILE A 98 -22.10 7.14 -10.48
N GLY A 99 -20.94 6.69 -10.99
CA GLY A 99 -19.83 7.56 -11.38
C GLY A 99 -18.66 7.46 -10.40
N ARG A 100 -17.47 7.80 -10.89
CA ARG A 100 -16.22 7.72 -10.13
C ARG A 100 -16.07 8.89 -9.16
N LYS A 101 -16.42 10.10 -9.60
CA LYS A 101 -16.26 11.33 -8.79
C LYS A 101 -17.09 11.30 -7.50
N PRO A 102 -18.39 10.94 -7.49
CA PRO A 102 -19.17 10.87 -6.26
C PRO A 102 -18.59 9.90 -5.23
N VAL A 103 -18.08 8.74 -5.67
CA VAL A 103 -17.50 7.75 -4.76
C VAL A 103 -16.21 8.26 -4.11
N LEU A 104 -15.33 8.91 -4.88
CA LEU A 104 -14.12 9.52 -4.32
C LEU A 104 -14.45 10.61 -3.28
N LEU A 105 -15.47 11.44 -3.54
CA LEU A 105 -15.91 12.46 -2.59
C LEU A 105 -16.43 11.85 -1.28
N VAL A 106 -17.25 10.80 -1.35
CA VAL A 106 -17.74 10.09 -0.17
C VAL A 106 -16.58 9.49 0.63
N GLY A 107 -15.59 8.90 -0.05
CA GLY A 107 -14.45 8.30 0.65
C GLY A 107 -13.51 9.32 1.30
N LEU A 108 -13.29 10.47 0.66
CA LEU A 108 -12.53 11.57 1.25
C LEU A 108 -13.23 12.20 2.45
N ALA A 109 -14.55 12.44 2.35
CA ALA A 109 -15.34 12.93 3.47
C ALA A 109 -15.36 11.93 4.64
N GLY A 110 -15.54 10.64 4.33
CA GLY A 110 -15.48 9.57 5.31
C GLY A 110 -14.13 9.49 6.03
N THR A 111 -13.03 9.64 5.29
CA THR A 111 -11.67 9.67 5.86
C THR A 111 -11.48 10.88 6.79
N ALA A 112 -11.94 12.07 6.38
CA ALA A 112 -11.85 13.28 7.19
C ALA A 112 -12.64 13.17 8.51
N VAL A 113 -13.88 12.68 8.45
CA VAL A 113 -14.71 12.44 9.64
C VAL A 113 -14.06 11.40 10.55
N SER A 114 -13.61 10.28 9.99
CA SER A 114 -13.02 9.19 10.76
C SER A 114 -11.72 9.59 11.46
N MET A 115 -10.83 10.32 10.79
CA MET A 115 -9.58 10.81 11.39
C MET A 115 -9.85 11.85 12.48
N THR A 116 -10.86 12.70 12.31
CA THR A 116 -11.29 13.63 13.37
C THR A 116 -11.77 12.88 14.62
N LEU A 117 -12.60 11.85 14.43
CA LEU A 117 -13.07 11.01 15.53
C LEU A 117 -11.93 10.23 16.21
N PHE A 118 -10.96 9.75 15.42
CA PHE A 118 -9.80 9.03 15.93
C PHE A 118 -8.93 9.93 16.84
N GLY A 119 -8.66 11.17 16.42
CA GLY A 119 -7.88 12.11 17.24
C GLY A 119 -8.58 12.57 18.52
N LEU A 120 -9.92 12.55 18.55
CA LEU A 120 -10.75 12.87 19.72
C LEU A 120 -11.06 11.65 20.59
N ALA A 121 -10.54 10.47 20.26
CA ALA A 121 -10.86 9.25 20.98
C ALA A 121 -10.17 9.22 22.35
N ARG A 122 -10.95 8.93 23.40
CA ARG A 122 -10.47 8.67 24.78
C ARG A 122 -10.74 7.26 25.26
N THR A 123 -11.39 6.45 24.43
CA THR A 123 -11.69 5.06 24.76
C THR A 123 -11.23 4.17 23.62
N PHE A 124 -10.87 2.94 23.97
CA PHE A 124 -10.47 1.93 22.98
C PHE A 124 -11.55 1.71 21.91
N TRP A 125 -12.83 1.67 22.32
CA TRP A 125 -13.94 1.46 21.39
C TRP A 125 -14.15 2.62 20.42
N THR A 126 -13.90 3.86 20.81
CA THR A 126 -13.92 5.00 19.88
C THR A 126 -12.82 4.88 18.83
N LEU A 127 -11.63 4.36 19.20
CA LEU A 127 -10.56 4.05 18.24
C LEU A 127 -10.98 2.94 17.27
N VAL A 128 -11.57 1.85 17.78
CA VAL A 128 -12.10 0.75 16.96
C VAL A 128 -13.12 1.27 15.95
N MET A 129 -14.11 2.03 16.41
CA MET A 129 -15.18 2.54 15.54
C MET A 129 -14.66 3.51 14.48
N SER A 130 -13.77 4.44 14.86
CA SER A 130 -13.16 5.37 13.90
C SER A 130 -12.29 4.66 12.86
N ARG A 131 -11.60 3.58 13.23
CA ARG A 131 -10.82 2.75 12.30
C ARG A 131 -11.66 1.97 11.32
N CYS A 132 -12.70 1.31 11.84
CA CYS A 132 -13.67 0.61 11.03
C CYS A 132 -14.31 1.57 10.02
N LEU A 133 -14.77 2.73 10.49
CA LEU A 133 -15.36 3.77 9.63
C LEU A 133 -14.39 4.26 8.56
N CYS A 134 -13.12 4.48 8.92
CA CYS A 134 -12.09 4.91 7.99
C CYS A 134 -11.91 3.87 6.87
N GLY A 135 -11.74 2.59 7.20
CA GLY A 135 -11.58 1.54 6.19
C GLY A 135 -12.86 1.28 5.38
N LEU A 136 -14.04 1.28 6.02
CA LEU A 136 -15.34 1.07 5.36
C LEU A 136 -15.58 2.12 4.27
N LEU A 137 -15.26 3.38 4.54
CA LEU A 137 -15.49 4.49 3.62
C LEU A 137 -14.31 4.71 2.65
N ASN A 138 -13.16 4.07 2.83
CA ASN A 138 -11.97 4.31 2.02
C ASN A 138 -11.85 3.34 0.82
N GLY A 139 -12.72 3.52 -0.17
CA GLY A 139 -12.67 2.84 -1.48
C GLY A 139 -11.80 3.54 -2.54
N ASN A 140 -11.05 4.59 -2.15
CA ASN A 140 -10.45 5.54 -3.08
C ASN A 140 -9.45 4.90 -4.05
N VAL A 141 -8.64 3.94 -3.61
CA VAL A 141 -7.60 3.30 -4.43
C VAL A 141 -8.18 2.59 -5.64
N ALA A 142 -9.22 1.78 -5.43
CA ALA A 142 -9.83 0.99 -6.48
C ALA A 142 -10.44 1.89 -7.54
N VAL A 143 -11.20 2.89 -7.12
CA VAL A 143 -11.85 3.87 -8.01
C VAL A 143 -10.82 4.71 -8.75
N MET A 144 -9.76 5.16 -8.07
CA MET A 144 -8.70 5.95 -8.69
C MET A 144 -7.92 5.14 -9.74
N LYS A 145 -7.57 3.88 -9.47
CA LYS A 145 -6.92 3.01 -10.48
C LYS A 145 -7.79 2.86 -11.72
N SER A 146 -9.10 2.69 -11.55
CA SER A 146 -10.05 2.68 -12.68
C SER A 146 -10.09 4.03 -13.42
N MET A 147 -10.16 5.15 -12.70
CA MET A 147 -10.14 6.48 -13.32
C MET A 147 -8.85 6.76 -14.10
N ILE A 148 -7.68 6.37 -13.59
CA ILE A 148 -6.41 6.49 -14.33
C ILE A 148 -6.50 5.66 -15.61
N GLY A 149 -7.04 4.44 -15.54
CA GLY A 149 -7.24 3.58 -16.71
C GLY A 149 -8.21 4.14 -17.75
N GLU A 150 -9.21 4.91 -17.33
CA GLU A 150 -10.21 5.60 -18.18
C GLU A 150 -9.69 6.93 -18.76
N LEU A 151 -8.83 7.65 -18.02
CA LEU A 151 -8.19 8.90 -18.46
C LEU A 151 -7.01 8.67 -19.40
N THR A 152 -6.46 7.47 -19.40
CA THR A 152 -5.30 7.08 -20.21
C THR A 152 -5.70 6.09 -21.29
N ASP A 153 -4.93 6.04 -22.37
CA ASP A 153 -5.12 5.09 -23.46
C ASP A 153 -3.93 4.12 -23.58
N SER A 154 -3.97 3.22 -24.55
CA SER A 154 -2.89 2.25 -24.78
C SER A 154 -1.52 2.89 -25.04
N THR A 155 -1.46 4.16 -25.45
CA THR A 155 -0.22 4.87 -25.79
C THR A 155 0.45 5.51 -24.58
N ASN A 156 -0.31 5.85 -23.52
CA ASN A 156 0.21 6.59 -22.37
C ASN A 156 -0.15 5.99 -20.99
N ARG A 157 -0.98 4.94 -20.92
CA ARG A 157 -1.34 4.25 -19.67
C ARG A 157 -0.16 3.81 -18.80
N PRO A 158 0.95 3.27 -19.34
CA PRO A 158 2.10 2.91 -18.52
C PRO A 158 2.68 4.10 -17.74
N GLU A 159 2.66 5.30 -18.31
CA GLU A 159 3.17 6.52 -17.69
C GLU A 159 2.24 7.06 -16.60
N GLY A 160 0.93 6.85 -16.73
CA GLY A 160 -0.02 7.16 -15.66
C GLY A 160 0.15 6.21 -14.47
N MET A 161 0.31 4.91 -14.75
CA MET A 161 0.38 3.87 -13.73
C MET A 161 1.71 3.87 -12.96
N VAL A 162 2.83 4.25 -13.58
CA VAL A 162 4.15 4.32 -12.92
C VAL A 162 4.23 5.39 -11.83
N LEU A 163 3.34 6.37 -11.84
CA LEU A 163 3.29 7.43 -10.83
C LEU A 163 2.62 6.98 -9.53
N ILE A 164 1.84 5.89 -9.55
CA ILE A 164 1.16 5.38 -8.36
C ILE A 164 2.17 5.02 -7.25
N PRO A 165 3.20 4.18 -7.48
CA PRO A 165 4.23 3.88 -6.46
C PRO A 165 4.95 5.11 -5.93
N VAL A 166 5.20 6.12 -6.78
CA VAL A 166 5.87 7.37 -6.37
C VAL A 166 5.06 8.10 -5.31
N VAL A 167 3.74 8.18 -5.48
CA VAL A 167 2.85 8.82 -4.51
C VAL A 167 2.81 8.03 -3.20
N TRP A 168 2.82 6.70 -3.26
CA TRP A 168 2.93 5.85 -2.07
C TRP A 168 4.23 6.10 -1.30
N ALA A 169 5.37 6.25 -1.99
CA ALA A 169 6.64 6.57 -1.35
C ALA A 169 6.63 7.94 -0.67
N ILE A 170 6.03 8.95 -1.30
CA ILE A 170 5.83 10.27 -0.70
C ILE A 170 4.95 10.16 0.56
N GLY A 171 3.86 9.39 0.49
CA GLY A 171 2.98 9.13 1.61
C GLY A 171 3.67 8.42 2.77
N GLY A 172 4.45 7.38 2.48
CA GLY A 172 5.25 6.65 3.47
C GLY A 172 6.35 7.50 4.11
N THR A 173 6.76 8.60 3.47
CA THR A 173 7.70 9.58 4.02
C THR A 173 6.99 10.58 4.94
N ILE A 174 5.96 11.26 4.41
CA ILE A 174 5.33 12.41 5.07
C ILE A 174 4.43 11.94 6.22
N ALA A 175 3.67 10.86 6.04
CA ALA A 175 2.65 10.47 7.00
C ALA A 175 3.24 10.08 8.37
N PRO A 176 4.27 9.20 8.48
CA PRO A 176 4.87 8.88 9.78
C PRO A 176 5.60 10.07 10.40
N MET A 177 6.27 10.91 9.60
CA MET A 177 6.90 12.13 10.11
C MET A 177 5.88 13.08 10.74
N MET A 178 4.78 13.34 10.03
CA MET A 178 3.66 14.15 10.53
C MET A 178 3.06 13.53 11.80
N GLY A 179 2.84 12.22 11.79
CA GLY A 179 2.32 11.46 12.92
C GLY A 179 3.15 11.60 14.19
N GLY A 180 4.46 11.38 14.08
CA GLY A 180 5.38 11.46 15.20
C GLY A 180 5.64 12.90 15.65
N LEU A 181 5.91 13.82 14.72
CA LEU A 181 6.30 15.19 15.04
C LEU A 181 5.17 15.99 15.69
N LEU A 182 3.93 15.80 15.25
CA LEU A 182 2.77 16.52 15.75
C LEU A 182 2.16 15.87 17.00
N SER A 183 2.63 14.69 17.40
CA SER A 183 2.17 14.05 18.63
C SER A 183 2.56 14.87 19.87
N ARG A 184 1.71 14.84 20.90
CA ARG A 184 1.90 15.52 22.19
C ARG A 184 2.30 17.01 22.02
N PRO A 185 1.48 17.81 21.32
CA PRO A 185 1.83 19.18 21.01
C PRO A 185 1.97 20.06 22.25
N HIS A 186 1.25 19.73 23.33
CA HIS A 186 1.37 20.43 24.62
C HIS A 186 2.78 20.31 25.22
N GLU A 187 3.38 19.13 25.17
CA GLU A 187 4.72 18.88 25.72
C GLU A 187 5.81 19.45 24.80
N ARG A 188 5.58 19.39 23.48
CA ARG A 188 6.61 19.73 22.49
C ARG A 188 6.63 21.19 22.08
N PHE A 189 5.48 21.84 21.99
CA PHE A 189 5.33 23.25 21.62
C PHE A 189 4.42 24.00 22.63
N PRO A 190 4.83 24.09 23.91
CA PRO A 190 3.99 24.61 24.98
C PRO A 190 3.58 26.09 24.78
N SER A 191 4.37 26.87 24.06
CA SER A 191 4.06 28.27 23.74
C SER A 191 2.85 28.45 22.83
N ILE A 192 2.57 27.48 21.95
CA ILE A 192 1.48 27.53 20.97
C ILE A 192 0.30 26.65 21.41
N PHE A 193 0.59 25.50 22.03
CA PHE A 193 -0.41 24.49 22.40
C PHE A 193 -0.52 24.31 23.92
N GLY A 194 -0.47 25.41 24.68
CA GLY A 194 -0.50 25.40 26.15
C GLY A 194 -1.84 25.04 26.80
N SER A 195 -2.94 24.94 26.04
CA SER A 195 -4.28 24.69 26.61
C SER A 195 -4.50 23.25 27.10
N GLU A 196 -5.41 23.09 28.07
CA GLU A 196 -5.80 21.80 28.64
C GLU A 196 -6.36 20.81 27.61
N PHE A 197 -6.93 21.33 26.51
CA PHE A 197 -7.42 20.50 25.41
C PHE A 197 -6.31 19.61 24.83
N TRP A 198 -5.11 20.16 24.62
CA TRP A 198 -4.00 19.42 24.02
C TRP A 198 -3.36 18.41 24.97
N LYS A 199 -3.46 18.64 26.29
CA LYS A 199 -3.13 17.63 27.29
C LYS A 199 -4.13 16.47 27.26
N ALA A 200 -5.42 16.78 27.13
CA ALA A 200 -6.47 15.79 27.16
C ALA A 200 -6.67 15.04 25.82
N TYR A 201 -6.13 15.58 24.72
CA TYR A 201 -6.13 14.96 23.39
C TYR A 201 -4.74 15.06 22.71
N PRO A 202 -3.73 14.34 23.23
CA PRO A 202 -2.34 14.47 22.79
C PRO A 202 -2.09 14.04 21.34
N TYR A 203 -3.00 13.26 20.75
CA TYR A 203 -2.90 12.76 19.37
C TYR A 203 -3.92 13.37 18.42
N PHE A 204 -4.63 14.43 18.84
CA PHE A 204 -5.58 15.12 17.97
C PHE A 204 -4.88 15.89 16.85
N LEU A 205 -3.74 16.55 17.12
CA LEU A 205 -3.02 17.34 16.10
C LEU A 205 -2.54 16.54 14.88
N PRO A 206 -1.89 15.35 15.02
CA PRO A 206 -1.52 14.56 13.84
C PRO A 206 -2.74 14.04 13.08
N SER A 207 -3.84 13.73 13.79
CA SER A 207 -5.10 13.32 13.19
C SER A 207 -5.76 14.48 12.43
N LEU A 208 -5.73 15.69 13.00
CA LEU A 208 -6.23 16.92 12.39
C LEU A 208 -5.47 17.26 11.12
N ALA A 209 -4.15 17.06 11.08
CA ALA A 209 -3.37 17.25 9.86
C ALA A 209 -3.83 16.30 8.73
N SER A 210 -4.14 15.04 9.05
CA SER A 210 -4.72 14.07 8.10
C SER A 210 -6.13 14.48 7.64
N THR A 211 -6.94 15.01 8.56
CA THR A 211 -8.27 15.57 8.26
C THR A 211 -8.17 16.77 7.33
N ILE A 212 -7.28 17.73 7.60
CA ILE A 212 -7.07 18.92 6.76
C ILE A 212 -6.66 18.49 5.35
N TYR A 213 -5.72 17.54 5.24
CA TYR A 213 -5.29 17.02 3.94
C TYR A 213 -6.45 16.37 3.16
N SER A 214 -7.25 15.53 3.83
CA SER A 214 -8.40 14.84 3.21
C SER A 214 -9.50 15.82 2.80
N SER A 215 -9.79 16.83 3.63
CA SER A 215 -10.74 17.91 3.32
C SER A 215 -10.26 18.78 2.17
N PHE A 216 -8.97 19.10 2.10
CA PHE A 216 -8.37 19.80 0.97
C PHE A 216 -8.49 19.00 -0.33
N SER A 217 -8.19 17.70 -0.26
CA SER A 217 -8.37 16.77 -1.38
C SER A 217 -9.83 16.70 -1.84
N PHE A 218 -10.77 16.66 -0.89
CA PHE A 218 -12.21 16.71 -1.17
C PHE A 218 -12.59 17.96 -1.95
N LEU A 219 -12.14 19.14 -1.51
CA LEU A 219 -12.44 20.41 -2.17
C LEU A 219 -11.88 20.46 -3.60
N ILE A 220 -10.64 19.98 -3.81
CA ILE A 220 -10.05 19.89 -5.15
C ILE A 220 -10.85 18.96 -6.04
N VAL A 221 -11.21 17.77 -5.55
CA VAL A 221 -12.00 16.81 -6.33
C VAL A 221 -13.37 17.40 -6.68
N PHE A 222 -14.02 18.04 -5.72
CA PHE A 222 -15.32 18.65 -5.90
C PHE A 222 -15.28 19.71 -7.01
N ALA A 223 -14.31 20.62 -6.94
CA ALA A 223 -14.19 21.74 -7.88
C ALA A 223 -13.63 21.35 -9.26
N PHE A 224 -12.61 20.49 -9.33
CA PHE A 224 -11.78 20.35 -10.52
C PHE A 224 -11.75 18.95 -11.15
N LEU A 225 -12.10 17.88 -10.42
CA LEU A 225 -12.13 16.54 -11.00
C LEU A 225 -13.32 16.41 -11.94
N LYS A 226 -13.08 15.93 -13.15
CA LYS A 226 -14.13 15.62 -14.13
C LYS A 226 -14.55 14.16 -13.99
N GLU A 227 -15.84 13.89 -14.17
CA GLU A 227 -16.34 12.52 -14.21
C GLU A 227 -15.82 11.81 -15.47
N THR A 228 -15.37 10.56 -15.30
CA THR A 228 -14.77 9.76 -16.37
C THR A 228 -15.70 8.65 -16.85
N LEU A 229 -16.67 8.24 -16.03
CA LEU A 229 -17.64 7.23 -16.42
C LEU A 229 -18.50 7.74 -17.58
N GLN A 230 -18.29 7.17 -18.77
CA GLN A 230 -19.14 7.41 -19.93
C GLN A 230 -20.50 6.71 -19.71
N LYS A 231 -21.54 7.48 -19.36
CA LYS A 231 -22.92 6.99 -19.49
C LYS A 231 -23.11 6.61 -20.96
N HIS A 232 -23.34 5.33 -21.26
CA HIS A 232 -23.69 4.88 -22.61
C HIS A 232 -24.81 5.78 -23.16
N ARG A 233 -24.42 6.74 -24.00
CA ARG A 233 -25.37 7.50 -24.79
C ARG A 233 -25.86 6.48 -25.80
N LYS A 234 -27.06 5.95 -25.60
CA LYS A 234 -27.80 5.25 -26.66
C LYS A 234 -27.88 6.23 -27.82
N VAL A 235 -26.94 6.16 -28.74
CA VAL A 235 -27.10 6.76 -30.05
C VAL A 235 -28.26 5.98 -30.65
N PRO A 236 -29.39 6.62 -31.00
CA PRO A 236 -30.43 5.93 -31.76
C PRO A 236 -29.76 5.49 -33.06
N SER A 237 -29.60 4.18 -33.24
CA SER A 237 -29.08 3.61 -34.48
C SER A 237 -30.16 3.76 -35.56
N LEU A 238 -30.31 4.97 -36.10
CA LEU A 238 -30.88 5.18 -37.42
C LEU A 238 -29.72 5.30 -38.40
N ALA A 239 -29.29 4.15 -38.93
CA ALA A 239 -28.79 3.96 -40.30
C ALA A 239 -27.85 2.75 -40.41
N SER A 240 -28.05 2.03 -41.51
CA SER A 240 -27.20 1.02 -42.15
C SER A 240 -27.30 -0.42 -41.65
N SER A 241 -28.34 -1.07 -42.19
CA SER A 241 -28.29 -2.45 -42.65
C SER A 241 -27.04 -2.75 -43.48
N CYS A 242 -26.62 -4.01 -43.42
CA CYS A 242 -25.58 -4.66 -44.23
C CYS A 242 -24.14 -4.28 -43.88
N ASP A 243 -23.60 -4.91 -42.83
CA ASP A 243 -22.31 -5.57 -43.00
C ASP A 243 -22.17 -6.80 -42.11
N SER A 244 -21.54 -7.82 -42.68
CA SER A 244 -21.56 -9.20 -42.22
C SER A 244 -20.66 -9.37 -41.00
N THR A 245 -21.17 -10.15 -40.05
CA THR A 245 -20.55 -10.60 -38.80
C THR A 245 -19.06 -10.97 -38.91
N VAL A 246 -18.19 -10.04 -38.52
CA VAL A 246 -16.95 -10.32 -37.78
C VAL A 246 -16.96 -9.43 -36.55
N HIS A 247 -17.87 -9.72 -35.61
CA HIS A 247 -17.67 -9.28 -34.24
C HIS A 247 -16.63 -10.22 -33.64
N THR A 248 -15.38 -9.78 -33.60
CA THR A 248 -14.32 -10.44 -32.84
C THR A 248 -14.84 -10.62 -31.41
N GLU A 249 -15.06 -11.87 -30.97
CA GLU A 249 -15.56 -12.25 -29.65
C GLU A 249 -14.62 -11.86 -28.48
N THR A 250 -13.62 -11.03 -28.71
CA THR A 250 -12.51 -10.72 -27.79
C THR A 250 -12.84 -9.71 -26.67
N ASP A 251 -14.06 -9.17 -26.61
CA ASP A 251 -14.39 -8.04 -25.72
C ASP A 251 -15.25 -8.35 -24.48
N LYS A 252 -15.55 -9.63 -24.20
CA LYS A 252 -16.17 -9.97 -22.90
C LYS A 252 -15.09 -10.15 -21.83
N PRO A 253 -15.17 -9.43 -20.69
CA PRO A 253 -14.24 -9.66 -19.58
C PRO A 253 -14.37 -11.11 -19.11
N LEU A 254 -13.25 -11.82 -19.04
CA LEU A 254 -13.21 -13.22 -18.61
C LEU A 254 -13.85 -13.35 -17.21
N PRO A 255 -14.61 -14.42 -16.95
CA PRO A 255 -15.14 -14.68 -15.62
C PRO A 255 -13.98 -14.86 -14.62
N LEU A 256 -14.16 -14.41 -13.38
CA LEU A 256 -13.10 -14.38 -12.35
C LEU A 256 -12.38 -15.71 -12.13
N ARG A 257 -13.07 -16.84 -12.37
CA ARG A 257 -12.50 -18.19 -12.22
C ARG A 257 -11.47 -18.51 -13.31
N GLU A 258 -11.70 -18.04 -14.53
CA GLU A 258 -10.79 -18.27 -15.67
C GLU A 258 -9.55 -17.37 -15.60
N LEU A 259 -9.59 -16.31 -14.78
CA LEU A 259 -8.43 -15.47 -14.49
C LEU A 259 -7.43 -16.11 -13.51
N LEU A 260 -7.83 -17.15 -12.77
CA LEU A 260 -6.98 -17.84 -11.79
C LEU A 260 -6.09 -18.88 -12.50
N THR A 261 -5.33 -18.44 -13.48
CA THR A 261 -4.33 -19.26 -14.17
C THR A 261 -3.11 -19.48 -13.27
N TYR A 262 -2.30 -20.49 -13.58
CA TYR A 262 -1.08 -20.77 -12.82
C TYR A 262 -0.14 -19.55 -12.71
N PRO A 263 0.17 -18.80 -13.80
CA PRO A 263 0.94 -17.55 -13.71
C PRO A 263 0.34 -16.52 -12.73
N VAL A 264 -0.99 -16.31 -12.79
CA VAL A 264 -1.68 -15.34 -11.93
C VAL A 264 -1.64 -15.78 -10.48
N ILE A 265 -1.83 -17.07 -10.20
CA ILE A 265 -1.77 -17.61 -8.84
C ILE A 265 -0.36 -17.45 -8.27
N VAL A 266 0.69 -17.84 -9.00
CA VAL A 266 2.07 -17.76 -8.49
C VAL A 266 2.50 -16.29 -8.26
N SER A 267 2.22 -15.40 -9.22
CA SER A 267 2.50 -13.96 -9.08
C SER A 267 1.67 -13.34 -7.95
N GLY A 268 0.38 -13.68 -7.88
CA GLY A 268 -0.56 -13.21 -6.85
C GLY A 268 -0.15 -13.64 -5.45
N SER A 269 0.19 -14.91 -5.25
CA SER A 269 0.65 -15.44 -3.96
C SER A 269 1.95 -14.78 -3.50
N ASN A 270 2.88 -14.51 -4.42
CA ASN A 270 4.12 -13.79 -4.09
C ASN A 270 3.86 -12.33 -3.70
N TYR A 271 2.91 -11.66 -4.36
CA TYR A 271 2.51 -10.30 -3.97
C TYR A 271 1.85 -10.27 -2.57
N VAL A 272 0.96 -11.23 -2.30
CA VAL A 272 0.34 -11.42 -0.98
C VAL A 272 1.38 -11.68 0.09
N SER A 273 2.34 -12.58 -0.18
CA SER A 273 3.43 -12.88 0.74
C SER A 273 4.31 -11.67 1.01
N LEU A 274 4.69 -10.91 -0.03
CA LEU A 274 5.48 -9.68 0.13
C LEU A 274 4.76 -8.65 1.00
N ALA A 275 3.49 -8.35 0.69
CA ALA A 275 2.70 -7.37 1.42
C ALA A 275 2.43 -7.80 2.87
N PHE A 276 2.26 -9.10 3.11
CA PHE A 276 2.14 -9.66 4.45
C PHE A 276 3.42 -9.48 5.27
N MET A 277 4.58 -9.84 4.72
CA MET A 277 5.85 -9.71 5.44
C MET A 277 6.23 -8.27 5.69
N GLU A 278 6.01 -7.39 4.71
CA GLU A 278 6.22 -5.94 4.83
C GLU A 278 5.46 -5.40 6.04
N ILE A 279 4.13 -5.54 6.05
CA ILE A 279 3.31 -4.97 7.12
C ILE A 279 3.57 -5.66 8.48
N PHE A 280 3.87 -6.96 8.48
CA PHE A 280 4.23 -7.71 9.69
C PHE A 280 5.49 -7.13 10.32
N ILE A 281 6.55 -6.91 9.53
CA ILE A 281 7.80 -6.35 10.04
C ILE A 281 7.65 -4.88 10.43
N LEU A 282 6.91 -4.07 9.67
CA LEU A 282 6.69 -2.66 10.00
C LEU A 282 5.94 -2.50 11.33
N ALA A 283 4.85 -3.26 11.55
CA ALA A 283 4.11 -3.25 12.80
C ALA A 283 4.96 -3.79 13.97
N LEU A 284 5.69 -4.88 13.75
CA LEU A 284 6.62 -5.45 14.74
C LEU A 284 7.73 -4.45 15.11
N LEU A 285 8.35 -3.79 14.13
CA LEU A 285 9.41 -2.81 14.32
C LEU A 285 8.89 -1.59 15.10
N THR A 286 7.68 -1.12 14.76
CA THR A 286 7.03 0.00 15.45
C THR A 286 6.82 -0.32 16.93
N LEU A 287 6.22 -1.48 17.24
CA LEU A 287 6.03 -1.92 18.63
C LEU A 287 7.36 -2.16 19.34
N PHE A 288 8.33 -2.77 18.66
CA PHE A 288 9.68 -2.99 19.19
C PHE A 288 10.36 -1.69 19.61
N MET A 289 10.29 -0.65 18.77
CA MET A 289 10.86 0.66 19.07
C MET A 289 10.15 1.31 20.27
N ALA A 290 8.83 1.21 20.36
CA ALA A 290 8.05 1.80 21.46
C ALA A 290 8.19 1.05 22.80
N THR A 291 8.42 -0.27 22.75
CA THR A 291 8.46 -1.14 23.94
C THR A 291 9.62 -0.75 24.86
N PRO A 292 9.44 -0.78 26.20
CA PRO A 292 10.52 -0.50 27.13
C PRO A 292 11.75 -1.42 26.98
N VAL A 293 12.96 -0.86 27.18
CA VAL A 293 14.24 -1.60 27.06
C VAL A 293 14.28 -2.86 27.93
N GLN A 294 13.71 -2.83 29.13
CA GLN A 294 13.64 -3.99 30.03
C GLN A 294 12.87 -5.20 29.44
N TYR A 295 11.92 -4.93 28.55
CA TYR A 295 11.16 -5.96 27.82
C TYR A 295 11.72 -6.25 26.43
N GLY A 296 12.92 -5.74 26.13
CA GLY A 296 13.62 -6.01 24.88
C GLY A 296 13.31 -5.05 23.75
N GLY A 297 12.63 -3.92 24.00
CA GLY A 297 12.45 -2.84 23.01
C GLY A 297 13.48 -1.71 23.14
N LEU A 298 13.15 -0.52 22.63
CA LEU A 298 14.04 0.65 22.60
C LEU A 298 13.56 1.89 23.35
N SER A 299 12.36 1.88 23.95
CA SER A 299 11.75 3.03 24.63
C SER A 299 11.71 4.33 23.79
N CYS A 300 11.60 4.23 22.47
CA CYS A 300 11.57 5.38 21.57
C CYS A 300 10.24 6.14 21.71
N SER A 301 10.34 7.47 21.71
CA SER A 301 9.15 8.32 21.63
C SER A 301 8.55 8.32 20.22
N PRO A 302 7.27 8.68 20.06
CA PRO A 302 6.63 8.75 18.76
C PRO A 302 7.32 9.67 17.77
N ALA A 303 7.92 10.77 18.25
CA ALA A 303 8.70 11.65 17.40
C ALA A 303 9.90 10.92 16.77
N ILE A 304 10.63 10.13 17.56
CA ILE A 304 11.77 9.33 17.06
C ILE A 304 11.29 8.28 16.07
N ILE A 305 10.22 7.56 16.38
CA ILE A 305 9.64 6.55 15.48
C ILE A 305 9.19 7.21 14.16
N GLY A 306 8.58 8.39 14.23
CA GLY A 306 8.17 9.17 13.06
C GLY A 306 9.34 9.62 12.20
N TYR A 307 10.44 10.08 12.82
CA TYR A 307 11.67 10.39 12.08
C TYR A 307 12.29 9.17 11.43
N VAL A 308 12.32 8.03 12.13
CA VAL A 308 12.85 6.77 11.58
C VAL A 308 12.05 6.31 10.36
N PHE A 309 10.73 6.25 10.44
CA PHE A 309 9.91 5.83 9.30
C PHE A 309 9.88 6.85 8.16
N GLY A 310 9.86 8.16 8.46
CA GLY A 310 9.90 9.14 7.38
C GLY A 310 11.25 9.21 6.67
N THR A 311 12.37 9.12 7.41
CA THR A 311 13.70 9.02 6.79
C THR A 311 13.85 7.72 5.99
N LEU A 312 13.27 6.61 6.47
CA LEU A 312 13.18 5.36 5.72
C LEU A 312 12.42 5.57 4.40
N GLY A 313 11.23 6.18 4.44
CA GLY A 313 10.42 6.45 3.24
C GLY A 313 11.18 7.30 2.21
N ALA A 314 11.85 8.37 2.66
CA ALA A 314 12.65 9.23 1.80
C ALA A 314 13.84 8.47 1.18
N TYR A 315 14.55 7.70 2.00
CA TYR A 315 15.68 6.88 1.57
C TYR A 315 15.26 5.84 0.53
N VAL A 316 14.21 5.06 0.80
CA VAL A 316 13.66 4.06 -0.11
C VAL A 316 13.23 4.70 -1.42
N GLY A 317 12.47 5.79 -1.37
CA GLY A 317 11.98 6.48 -2.57
C GLY A 317 13.11 6.98 -3.46
N LEU A 318 14.13 7.61 -2.87
CA LEU A 318 15.33 8.05 -3.60
C LEU A 318 16.11 6.85 -4.16
N PHE A 319 16.29 5.80 -3.36
CA PHE A 319 17.01 4.61 -3.79
C PHE A 319 16.31 3.95 -4.99
N GLN A 320 15.00 3.76 -4.94
CA GLN A 320 14.23 3.22 -6.07
C GLN A 320 14.36 4.09 -7.31
N MET A 321 14.25 5.41 -7.17
CA MET A 321 14.36 6.35 -8.29
C MET A 321 15.68 6.20 -9.06
N PHE A 322 16.81 6.00 -8.36
CA PHE A 322 18.12 5.94 -9.00
C PHE A 322 18.59 4.52 -9.38
N PHE A 323 18.15 3.50 -8.64
CA PHE A 323 18.72 2.16 -8.72
C PHE A 323 17.75 1.10 -9.26
N PHE A 324 16.43 1.28 -9.19
CA PHE A 324 15.47 0.23 -9.57
C PHE A 324 15.71 -0.32 -10.99
N ALA A 325 15.62 0.55 -12.00
CA ALA A 325 15.78 0.13 -13.40
C ALA A 325 17.19 -0.40 -13.70
N LYS A 326 18.24 0.16 -13.08
CA LYS A 326 19.63 -0.28 -13.28
C LYS A 326 19.84 -1.69 -12.73
N THR A 327 19.33 -1.97 -11.53
CA THR A 327 19.47 -3.26 -10.87
C THR A 327 18.64 -4.33 -11.59
N VAL A 328 17.38 -4.03 -11.95
CA VAL A 328 16.52 -4.98 -12.68
C VAL A 328 17.13 -5.32 -14.05
N ARG A 329 17.60 -4.33 -14.82
CA ARG A 329 18.27 -4.60 -16.11
C ARG A 329 19.56 -5.43 -15.98
N ARG A 330 20.28 -5.28 -14.87
CA ARG A 330 21.56 -5.97 -14.65
C ARG A 330 21.38 -7.40 -14.14
N PHE A 331 20.42 -7.63 -13.26
CA PHE A 331 20.27 -8.90 -12.54
C PHE A 331 19.01 -9.69 -12.91
N GLY A 332 18.04 -9.05 -13.56
CA GLY A 332 16.72 -9.62 -13.85
C GLY A 332 15.75 -9.52 -12.66
N GLU A 333 14.45 -9.50 -12.97
CA GLU A 333 13.33 -9.34 -12.04
C GLU A 333 13.35 -10.41 -10.94
N ARG A 334 13.55 -11.67 -11.33
CA ARG A 334 13.56 -12.81 -10.39
C ARG A 334 14.64 -12.67 -9.33
N LYS A 335 15.88 -12.37 -9.73
CA LYS A 335 17.01 -12.30 -8.78
C LYS A 335 16.87 -11.12 -7.84
N VAL A 336 16.38 -9.98 -8.34
CA VAL A 336 16.07 -8.81 -7.50
C VAL A 336 14.97 -9.14 -6.50
N PHE A 337 13.90 -9.80 -6.94
CA PHE A 337 12.81 -10.22 -6.05
C PHE A 337 13.29 -11.22 -4.98
N LEU A 338 14.07 -12.23 -5.35
CA LEU A 338 14.64 -13.20 -4.39
C LEU A 338 15.57 -12.52 -3.38
N ALA A 339 16.42 -11.59 -3.82
CA ALA A 339 17.28 -10.83 -2.93
C ALA A 339 16.45 -10.00 -1.93
N GLY A 340 15.42 -9.29 -2.39
CA GLY A 340 14.57 -8.49 -1.50
C GLY A 340 13.65 -9.32 -0.60
N ILE A 341 13.21 -10.53 -0.99
CA ILE A 341 12.52 -11.43 -0.06
C ILE A 341 13.48 -12.01 0.98
N SER A 342 14.74 -12.27 0.61
CA SER A 342 15.72 -12.82 1.55
C SER A 342 16.10 -11.86 2.70
N THR A 343 15.91 -10.54 2.54
CA THR A 343 16.18 -9.57 3.61
C THR A 343 15.26 -9.75 4.82
N PHE A 344 14.07 -10.32 4.66
CA PHE A 344 13.16 -10.63 5.77
C PHE A 344 13.76 -11.64 6.77
N LEU A 345 14.61 -12.57 6.29
CA LEU A 345 15.41 -13.43 7.16
C LEU A 345 16.40 -12.60 7.98
N GLY A 346 17.04 -11.62 7.34
CA GLY A 346 17.92 -10.65 7.99
C GLY A 346 17.19 -9.87 9.09
N PHE A 347 15.98 -9.36 8.83
CA PHE A 347 15.15 -8.67 9.83
C PHE A 347 14.84 -9.55 11.04
N SER A 348 14.48 -10.82 10.77
CA SER A 348 14.16 -11.80 11.80
C SER A 348 15.35 -12.14 12.71
N LEU A 349 16.59 -11.98 12.22
CA LEU A 349 17.82 -12.20 12.98
C LEU A 349 18.34 -10.93 13.65
N LEU A 350 18.21 -9.77 13.00
CA LEU A 350 18.69 -8.49 13.50
C LEU A 350 17.88 -7.99 14.69
N LEU A 351 16.55 -8.11 14.66
CA LEU A 351 15.70 -7.65 15.76
C LEU A 351 16.03 -8.31 17.12
N PRO A 352 16.13 -9.64 17.25
CA PRO A 352 16.52 -10.26 18.52
C PRO A 352 17.95 -9.90 18.93
N LEU A 353 18.87 -9.71 17.98
CA LEU A 353 20.24 -9.26 18.26
C LEU A 353 20.24 -7.83 18.84
N ILE A 354 19.52 -6.90 18.22
CA ILE A 354 19.35 -5.53 18.70
C ILE A 354 18.75 -5.55 20.11
N SER A 355 17.70 -6.35 20.32
CA SER A 355 17.05 -6.54 21.62
C SER A 355 18.01 -7.02 22.71
N ALA A 356 18.86 -8.00 22.40
CA ALA A 356 19.81 -8.58 23.34
C ALA A 356 20.90 -7.57 23.74
N ILE A 357 21.43 -6.79 22.78
CA ILE A 357 22.42 -5.75 23.04
C ILE A 357 21.81 -4.60 23.85
N ALA A 358 20.61 -4.14 23.46
CA ALA A 358 19.91 -3.06 24.14
C ALA A 358 19.60 -3.42 25.60
N ARG A 359 19.19 -4.66 25.89
CA ARG A 359 18.94 -5.12 27.27
C ARG A 359 20.19 -5.14 28.15
N ARG A 360 21.36 -5.47 27.59
CA ARG A 360 22.61 -5.58 28.36
C ARG A 360 23.28 -4.23 28.57
N ASN A 361 23.32 -3.41 27.52
CA ASN A 361 24.17 -2.21 27.47
C ASN A 361 23.36 -0.91 27.38
N GLY A 362 22.03 -0.98 27.32
CA GLY A 362 21.17 0.14 26.98
C GLY A 362 21.19 0.49 25.48
N VAL A 363 20.43 1.53 25.11
CA VAL A 363 20.34 2.03 23.73
C VAL A 363 21.58 2.87 23.40
N THR A 364 22.64 2.20 22.96
CA THR A 364 23.93 2.79 22.58
C THR A 364 24.04 3.07 21.08
N TRP A 365 25.14 3.68 20.64
CA TRP A 365 25.40 3.91 19.21
C TRP A 365 25.41 2.60 18.40
N VAL A 366 25.83 1.47 19.00
CA VAL A 366 25.82 0.14 18.34
C VAL A 366 24.40 -0.29 17.99
N VAL A 367 23.44 -0.08 18.90
CA VAL A 367 22.01 -0.37 18.68
C VAL A 367 21.48 0.48 17.51
N TRP A 368 21.83 1.77 17.48
CA TRP A 368 21.45 2.66 16.38
C TRP A 368 22.11 2.26 15.06
N SER A 369 23.38 1.85 15.05
CA SER A 369 24.05 1.38 13.83
C SER A 369 23.41 0.12 13.27
N LEU A 370 23.05 -0.84 14.12
CA LEU A 370 22.33 -2.05 13.70
C LEU A 370 20.93 -1.74 13.18
N LEU A 371 20.22 -0.81 13.83
CA LEU A 371 18.92 -0.35 13.35
C LEU A 371 19.04 0.36 11.99
N VAL A 372 20.02 1.24 11.80
CA VAL A 372 20.27 1.91 10.50
C VAL A 372 20.62 0.89 9.43
N PHE A 373 21.44 -0.12 9.74
CA PHE A 373 21.74 -1.20 8.81
C PHE A 373 20.48 -1.98 8.43
N MET A 374 19.63 -2.32 9.41
CA MET A 374 18.34 -2.95 9.17
C MET A 374 17.44 -2.08 8.27
N LEU A 375 17.34 -0.77 8.53
CA LEU A 375 16.56 0.16 7.71
C LEU A 375 17.13 0.31 6.29
N ALA A 376 18.45 0.23 6.11
CA ALA A 376 19.05 0.26 4.78
C ALA A 376 18.62 -0.95 3.92
N LEU A 377 18.45 -2.12 4.52
CA LEU A 377 17.99 -3.32 3.81
C LEU A 377 16.56 -3.20 3.28
N PHE A 378 15.70 -2.36 3.87
CA PHE A 378 14.35 -2.11 3.34
C PHE A 378 14.38 -1.55 1.92
N ALA A 379 15.40 -0.79 1.52
CA ALA A 379 15.50 -0.33 0.13
C ALA A 379 15.60 -1.47 -0.88
N ILE A 380 16.20 -2.61 -0.49
CA ILE A 380 16.24 -3.82 -1.31
C ILE A 380 14.87 -4.52 -1.30
N THR A 381 14.25 -4.63 -0.12
CA THR A 381 12.89 -5.20 0.03
C THR A 381 11.86 -4.48 -0.83
N GLU A 382 11.92 -3.16 -0.86
CA GLU A 382 10.94 -2.31 -1.53
C GLU A 382 11.03 -2.43 -3.06
N MET A 383 12.18 -2.81 -3.61
CA MET A 383 12.30 -3.14 -5.04
C MET A 383 11.45 -4.36 -5.44
N CYS A 384 11.07 -5.21 -4.49
CA CYS A 384 10.20 -6.35 -4.76
C CYS A 384 8.81 -5.91 -5.26
N PHE A 385 8.28 -4.77 -4.80
CA PHE A 385 6.99 -4.28 -5.29
C PHE A 385 7.04 -3.94 -6.78
N GLY A 386 8.12 -3.30 -7.23
CA GLY A 386 8.34 -3.05 -8.65
C GLY A 386 8.41 -4.36 -9.45
N CYS A 387 9.20 -5.34 -8.99
CA CYS A 387 9.35 -6.63 -9.67
C CYS A 387 8.05 -7.42 -9.72
N ILE A 388 7.30 -7.49 -8.61
CA ILE A 388 6.07 -8.28 -8.55
C ILE A 388 4.95 -7.65 -9.38
N PHE A 389 4.89 -6.32 -9.50
CA PHE A 389 3.95 -5.68 -10.42
C PHE A 389 4.23 -6.02 -11.88
N ILE A 390 5.51 -6.17 -12.27
CA ILE A 390 5.87 -6.65 -13.61
C ILE A 390 5.38 -8.09 -13.80
N TYR A 391 5.61 -8.98 -12.83
CA TYR A 391 5.10 -10.36 -12.87
C TYR A 391 3.57 -10.48 -12.92
N ILE A 392 2.85 -9.67 -12.15
CA ILE A 392 1.38 -9.62 -12.19
C ILE A 392 0.91 -9.15 -13.57
N THR A 393 1.56 -8.13 -14.11
CA THR A 393 1.22 -7.59 -15.43
C THR A 393 1.43 -8.63 -16.53
N ALA A 394 2.58 -9.30 -16.54
CA ALA A 394 2.90 -10.37 -17.49
C ALA A 394 2.08 -11.65 -17.27
N SER A 395 1.57 -11.89 -16.06
CA SER A 395 0.73 -13.08 -15.81
C SER A 395 -0.68 -12.96 -16.37
N SER A 396 -1.12 -11.77 -16.78
CA SER A 396 -2.51 -11.54 -17.19
C SER A 396 -2.78 -12.16 -18.56
N PRO A 397 -3.84 -13.00 -18.72
CA PRO A 397 -4.13 -13.69 -20.00
C PRO A 397 -4.41 -12.76 -21.19
N GLY A 398 -4.65 -11.47 -20.95
CA GLY A 398 -4.84 -10.48 -22.00
C GLY A 398 -4.97 -9.07 -21.43
N LYS A 399 -4.77 -8.06 -22.30
CA LYS A 399 -4.83 -6.63 -21.91
C LYS A 399 -6.17 -6.23 -21.29
N ASN A 400 -7.27 -6.86 -21.72
CA ASN A 400 -8.62 -6.64 -21.20
C ASN A 400 -8.83 -7.22 -19.79
N SER A 401 -8.01 -8.20 -19.39
CA SER A 401 -8.07 -8.91 -18.11
C SER A 401 -7.14 -8.34 -17.04
N LEU A 402 -6.25 -7.42 -17.43
CA LEU A 402 -5.23 -6.84 -16.55
C LEU A 402 -5.85 -6.09 -15.36
N GLY A 403 -6.96 -5.38 -15.58
CA GLY A 403 -7.67 -4.68 -14.52
C GLY A 403 -8.27 -5.64 -13.49
N ALA A 404 -8.92 -6.72 -13.94
CA ALA A 404 -9.50 -7.74 -13.08
C ALA A 404 -8.41 -8.54 -12.32
N THR A 405 -7.30 -8.88 -12.99
CA THR A 405 -6.14 -9.54 -12.39
C THR A 405 -5.56 -8.69 -11.25
N ASN A 406 -5.33 -7.40 -11.50
CA ASN A 406 -4.89 -6.46 -10.47
C ASN A 406 -5.91 -6.30 -9.35
N GLY A 407 -7.21 -6.32 -9.66
CA GLY A 407 -8.30 -6.28 -8.68
C GLY A 407 -8.25 -7.45 -7.70
N ILE A 408 -8.17 -8.69 -8.21
CA ILE A 408 -8.05 -9.91 -7.40
C ILE A 408 -6.79 -9.87 -6.53
N ALA A 409 -5.66 -9.54 -7.15
CA ALA A 409 -4.39 -9.46 -6.45
C ALA A 409 -4.43 -8.42 -5.32
N GLN A 410 -5.01 -7.23 -5.59
CA GLN A 410 -5.16 -6.17 -4.60
C GLN A 410 -6.08 -6.57 -3.45
N THR A 411 -7.23 -7.19 -3.72
CA THR A 411 -8.14 -7.66 -2.66
C THR A 411 -7.46 -8.68 -1.76
N THR A 412 -6.70 -9.62 -2.34
CA THR A 412 -5.98 -10.64 -1.57
C THR A 412 -4.85 -10.01 -0.74
N VAL A 413 -4.18 -8.99 -1.26
CA VAL A 413 -3.19 -8.20 -0.52
C VAL A 413 -3.82 -7.43 0.64
N SER A 414 -5.00 -6.85 0.46
CA SER A 414 -5.72 -6.17 1.55
C SER A 414 -6.08 -7.15 2.68
N ILE A 415 -6.46 -8.40 2.37
CA ILE A 415 -6.66 -9.46 3.38
C ILE A 415 -5.37 -9.70 4.17
N ALA A 416 -4.25 -9.88 3.47
CA ALA A 416 -2.96 -10.08 4.12
C ALA A 416 -2.57 -8.89 5.03
N ARG A 417 -2.82 -7.66 4.56
CA ARG A 417 -2.59 -6.44 5.34
C ARG A 417 -3.50 -6.30 6.55
N ALA A 418 -4.70 -6.88 6.50
CA ALA A 418 -5.59 -6.96 7.66
C ALA A 418 -5.08 -7.93 8.74
N ILE A 419 -4.37 -9.01 8.37
CA ILE A 419 -3.91 -10.03 9.33
C ILE A 419 -2.54 -9.67 9.92
N GLY A 420 -1.64 -9.10 9.10
CA GLY A 420 -0.23 -8.92 9.45
C GLY A 420 0.02 -8.15 10.77
N PRO A 421 -0.51 -6.93 10.97
CA PRO A 421 -0.31 -6.16 12.19
C PRO A 421 -0.75 -6.90 13.45
N ALA A 422 -2.03 -7.29 13.53
CA ALA A 422 -2.57 -8.02 14.67
C ALA A 422 -1.78 -9.30 14.98
N LEU A 423 -1.36 -10.05 13.96
CA LEU A 423 -0.54 -11.24 14.17
C LEU A 423 0.84 -10.88 14.72
N SER A 424 1.54 -9.93 14.10
CA SER A 424 2.92 -9.55 14.48
C SER A 424 3.02 -9.02 15.90
N THR A 425 2.15 -8.08 16.27
CA THR A 425 2.18 -7.40 17.56
C THR A 425 1.62 -8.28 18.68
N SER A 426 0.61 -9.12 18.38
CA SER A 426 0.12 -10.12 19.33
C SER A 426 1.16 -11.20 19.56
N LEU A 427 1.84 -11.69 18.53
CA LEU A 427 2.93 -12.65 18.70
C LEU A 427 4.05 -12.06 19.56
N PHE A 428 4.41 -10.79 19.37
CA PHE A 428 5.36 -10.10 20.24
C PHE A 428 4.86 -10.03 21.69
N ALA A 429 3.62 -9.60 21.91
CA ALA A 429 3.00 -9.52 23.23
C ALA A 429 2.95 -10.89 23.95
N VAL A 430 2.46 -11.94 23.29
CA VAL A 430 2.42 -13.31 23.83
C VAL A 430 3.82 -13.83 24.13
N SER A 431 4.79 -13.55 23.26
CA SER A 431 6.18 -13.98 23.45
C SER A 431 6.72 -13.43 24.77
N LEU A 432 6.46 -12.16 25.07
CA LEU A 432 6.89 -11.51 26.31
C LEU A 432 6.06 -11.95 27.53
N GLU A 433 4.74 -11.99 27.42
CA GLU A 433 3.83 -12.31 28.52
C GLU A 433 4.03 -13.73 29.03
N LYS A 434 4.12 -14.71 28.11
CA LYS A 434 4.31 -16.13 28.42
C LYS A 434 5.79 -16.54 28.44
N ASN A 435 6.72 -15.61 28.24
CA ASN A 435 8.16 -15.85 28.17
C ASN A 435 8.54 -16.97 27.18
N LEU A 436 7.86 -17.04 26.03
CA LEU A 436 8.09 -18.08 25.02
C LEU A 436 9.45 -17.87 24.37
N LEU A 437 10.31 -18.90 24.42
CA LEU A 437 11.70 -18.84 23.94
C LEU A 437 12.46 -17.63 24.51
N GLY A 438 12.25 -17.31 25.80
CA GLY A 438 12.92 -16.16 26.45
C GLY A 438 12.40 -14.79 26.00
N GLY A 439 11.18 -14.74 25.46
CA GLY A 439 10.59 -13.53 24.87
C GLY A 439 10.88 -13.34 23.38
N TYR A 440 11.57 -14.29 22.74
CA TYR A 440 12.03 -14.18 21.35
C TYR A 440 11.21 -15.00 20.35
N ALA A 441 10.13 -15.66 20.76
CA ALA A 441 9.37 -16.56 19.89
C ALA A 441 8.82 -15.88 18.61
N VAL A 442 8.40 -14.63 18.69
CA VAL A 442 7.96 -13.83 17.53
C VAL A 442 9.01 -13.77 16.43
N TYR A 443 10.30 -13.68 16.77
CA TYR A 443 11.38 -13.59 15.78
C TYR A 443 11.65 -14.93 15.11
N VAL A 444 11.52 -16.03 15.87
CA VAL A 444 11.64 -17.40 15.32
C VAL A 444 10.48 -17.69 14.36
N ILE A 445 9.26 -17.29 14.73
CA ILE A 445 8.09 -17.41 13.84
C ILE A 445 8.26 -16.52 12.61
N SER A 446 8.75 -15.30 12.78
CA SER A 446 9.06 -14.39 11.67
C SER A 446 10.10 -14.98 10.72
N PHE A 447 11.14 -15.66 11.24
CA PHE A 447 12.14 -16.35 10.43
C PHE A 447 11.54 -17.53 9.64
N ALA A 448 10.68 -18.33 10.28
CA ALA A 448 9.99 -19.43 9.61
C ALA A 448 9.06 -18.93 8.49
N LEU A 449 8.28 -17.89 8.78
CA LEU A 449 7.41 -17.20 7.82
C LEU A 449 8.24 -16.67 6.63
N SER A 450 9.34 -15.97 6.92
CA SER A 450 10.27 -15.44 5.90
C SER A 450 10.88 -16.55 5.03
N SER A 451 11.19 -17.70 5.62
CA SER A 451 11.70 -18.87 4.90
C SER A 451 10.65 -19.42 3.93
N LEU A 452 9.38 -19.52 4.36
CA LEU A 452 8.28 -19.94 3.51
C LEU A 452 8.03 -18.96 2.36
N ALA A 453 8.12 -17.65 2.61
CA ALA A 453 8.03 -16.64 1.57
C ALA A 453 9.14 -16.78 0.53
N LEU A 454 10.37 -17.06 0.96
CA LEU A 454 11.49 -17.31 0.04
C LEU A 454 11.27 -18.57 -0.80
N LEU A 455 10.77 -19.65 -0.20
CA LEU A 455 10.43 -20.88 -0.93
C LEU A 455 9.33 -20.64 -1.98
N LEU A 456 8.35 -19.80 -1.66
CA LEU A 456 7.32 -19.38 -2.62
C LEU A 456 7.90 -18.50 -3.75
N ALA A 457 8.82 -17.60 -3.41
CA ALA A 457 9.51 -16.74 -4.39
C ALA A 457 10.34 -17.54 -5.39
N LEU A 458 10.91 -18.68 -4.99
CA LEU A 458 11.63 -19.58 -5.90
C LEU A 458 10.75 -20.16 -7.02
N ARG A 459 9.41 -20.16 -6.86
CA ARG A 459 8.45 -20.61 -7.88
C ARG A 459 8.24 -19.60 -9.02
N LEU A 460 8.72 -18.37 -8.88
CA LEU A 460 8.70 -17.40 -9.99
C LEU A 460 9.65 -17.85 -11.11
N PRO A 461 9.22 -17.75 -12.38
CA PRO A 461 10.01 -18.21 -13.51
C PRO A 461 11.20 -17.27 -13.77
N GLU A 462 12.28 -17.84 -14.31
CA GLU A 462 13.49 -17.08 -14.68
C GLU A 462 13.29 -16.15 -15.87
N LYS A 463 12.54 -16.62 -16.86
CA LYS A 463 12.02 -15.79 -17.96
C LYS A 463 10.63 -15.33 -17.63
N MET A 464 10.23 -14.17 -18.17
CA MET A 464 8.90 -13.63 -17.91
C MET A 464 7.81 -14.54 -18.46
N TRP A 465 6.60 -14.44 -17.91
CA TRP A 465 5.46 -15.28 -18.32
C TRP A 465 5.13 -15.12 -19.81
N ASP A 466 5.33 -13.93 -20.37
CA ASP A 466 5.09 -13.63 -21.79
C ASP A 466 6.21 -14.15 -22.73
N GLU A 467 7.32 -14.63 -22.16
CA GLU A 467 8.50 -15.14 -22.90
C GLU A 467 8.60 -16.68 -22.87
N ASN A 468 7.70 -17.35 -22.15
CA ASN A 468 7.58 -18.82 -22.06
C ASN A 468 6.28 -19.28 -22.69
#